data_AF-K0TQT9-F1
#
_entry.id   AF-K0TQT9-F1
#
_cell.length_a   1.000
_cell.length_b   1.000
_cell.length_c   1.000
_cell.angle_alpha   90.00
_cell.angle_beta   90.00
_cell.angle_gamma   90.00
#
_symmetry.space_group_name_H-M   'P 1'
#
loop_
_entity.id
_entity.type
_entity.pdbx_description
1 polymer ?
#
loop_
_entity_poly.entity_id
_entity_poly.type
_entity_poly.pdbx_seq_one_letter_code
_entity_poly.pdbx_strand_id
1 'polypeptide(L)'
;MKSKYAAPAFIAVAAVFAGVSQAGAFESRPIHSREQRGPAIVFPGGGLFFYWQAGVVTHLQEAGYDLSAATMSGASAGALSATLAKTGVSPIDATELALHMSKENGVWERPMGLQGIWGSIIEDWLDRLLPDDAALRVDDGCLHILVTPVPSFGKSRVSNFEDRSDLIRANMASVHLPWFLDSNLTTHFRGRACIDGSFLASPSDYLSDRDQDRQRLVLDFKRDPVMKDKAGEFIKVVSPQAIWDILDRGKEYARIMERSGEFACLET
;
A
#
# COMPACT_ATOMS: atom_id res chain seq x y z
N MET A 1 -20.12 -2.60 74.78
CA MET A 1 -18.64 -2.43 74.86
C MET A 1 -18.05 -2.69 73.47
N LYS A 2 -17.04 -1.90 73.13
CA LYS A 2 -16.46 -1.69 71.78
C LYS A 2 -15.83 -2.95 71.14
N SER A 3 -15.61 -2.87 69.82
CA SER A 3 -14.51 -3.45 68.99
C SER A 3 -15.02 -4.44 67.92
N LYS A 4 -14.62 -4.48 66.63
CA LYS A 4 -13.95 -3.59 65.64
C LYS A 4 -13.74 -4.48 64.38
N TYR A 5 -13.93 -3.95 63.14
CA TYR A 5 -13.54 -4.51 61.82
C TYR A 5 -14.19 -5.87 61.43
N ALA A 6 -14.45 -6.26 60.18
CA ALA A 6 -13.87 -5.94 58.87
C ALA A 6 -14.88 -6.17 57.71
N ALA A 7 -14.54 -5.68 56.52
CA ALA A 7 -15.31 -5.65 55.26
C ALA A 7 -15.75 -7.01 54.69
N PRO A 8 -16.78 -7.06 53.81
CA PRO A 8 -17.19 -8.29 53.15
C PRO A 8 -16.37 -8.60 51.89
N ALA A 9 -15.84 -9.82 51.83
CA ALA A 9 -15.31 -10.44 50.63
C ALA A 9 -16.46 -10.91 49.74
N PHE A 10 -16.51 -10.45 48.49
CA PHE A 10 -17.43 -10.94 47.46
C PHE A 10 -16.88 -12.25 46.86
N ILE A 11 -17.68 -13.31 46.97
CA ILE A 11 -17.45 -14.62 46.36
C ILE A 11 -18.11 -14.65 44.97
N ALA A 12 -17.26 -14.95 43.98
CA ALA A 12 -17.46 -15.68 42.74
C ALA A 12 -18.87 -15.84 42.14
N VAL A 13 -19.02 -15.38 40.90
CA VAL A 13 -19.61 -16.20 39.82
C VAL A 13 -18.67 -16.10 38.62
N ALA A 14 -17.97 -17.20 38.34
CA ALA A 14 -17.15 -17.40 37.16
C ALA A 14 -17.93 -18.20 36.11
N ALA A 15 -17.57 -17.96 34.85
CA ALA A 15 -17.78 -18.80 33.67
C ALA A 15 -19.17 -18.81 33.01
N VAL A 16 -19.37 -17.89 32.04
CA VAL A 16 -19.83 -18.24 30.68
C VAL A 16 -19.14 -17.27 29.70
N PHE A 17 -18.75 -17.78 28.53
CA PHE A 17 -18.00 -17.13 27.42
C PHE A 17 -16.47 -17.25 27.47
N ALA A 18 -16.01 -18.50 27.41
CA ALA A 18 -14.81 -18.84 26.64
C ALA A 18 -15.20 -18.92 25.16
N GLY A 19 -14.55 -18.13 24.31
CA GLY A 19 -14.70 -18.25 22.86
C GLY A 19 -14.45 -16.95 22.11
N VAL A 20 -13.21 -16.80 21.64
CA VAL A 20 -12.74 -15.82 20.64
C VAL A 20 -12.51 -14.39 21.14
N SER A 21 -11.35 -14.17 21.77
CA SER A 21 -10.60 -12.94 21.56
C SER A 21 -9.12 -13.21 21.84
N GLN A 22 -8.35 -13.38 20.77
CA GLN A 22 -6.97 -12.91 20.78
C GLN A 22 -6.90 -11.81 19.74
N ALA A 23 -7.29 -10.60 20.16
CA ALA A 23 -6.62 -9.42 19.66
C ALA A 23 -5.15 -9.58 20.09
N GLY A 24 -4.27 -9.86 19.13
CA GLY A 24 -2.83 -9.88 19.37
C GLY A 24 -2.44 -8.53 19.97
N ALA A 25 -1.74 -8.58 21.10
CA ALA A 25 -1.12 -7.41 21.68
C ALA A 25 -0.22 -6.76 20.62
N PHE A 26 -0.45 -5.47 20.37
CA PHE A 26 0.30 -4.68 19.42
C PHE A 26 1.72 -4.48 20.00
N GLU A 27 2.68 -5.30 19.57
CA GLU A 27 4.08 -4.99 19.77
C GLU A 27 4.37 -3.70 18.99
N SER A 28 4.69 -2.63 19.71
CA SER A 28 5.17 -1.39 19.14
C SER A 28 6.45 -1.67 18.34
N ARG A 29 6.35 -1.69 17.01
CA ARG A 29 7.51 -1.81 16.13
C ARG A 29 8.48 -0.65 16.42
N PRO A 30 9.80 -0.91 16.49
CA PRO A 30 10.77 0.15 16.74
C PRO A 30 10.72 1.19 15.62
N ILE A 31 10.57 2.46 16.01
CA ILE A 31 10.69 3.59 15.08
C ILE A 31 12.19 3.80 14.83
N HIS A 32 12.66 3.47 13.64
CA HIS A 32 14.06 3.71 13.26
C HIS A 32 14.30 5.21 13.07
N SER A 33 15.32 5.75 13.74
CA SER A 33 15.79 7.13 13.50
C SER A 33 16.15 7.34 12.02
N ARG A 34 15.95 8.56 11.49
CA ARG A 34 16.17 8.89 10.07
C ARG A 34 17.54 8.48 9.51
N GLU A 35 18.58 8.43 10.34
CA GLU A 35 19.95 8.08 9.94
C GLU A 35 20.24 6.57 9.90
N GLN A 36 19.34 5.73 10.42
CA GLN A 36 19.50 4.26 10.49
C GLN A 36 18.54 3.49 9.58
N ARG A 37 17.96 4.14 8.57
CA ARG A 37 16.97 3.49 7.71
C ARG A 37 17.66 2.53 6.74
N GLY A 38 17.02 1.38 6.49
CA GLY A 38 17.53 0.27 5.67
C GLY A 38 17.61 0.57 4.16
N PRO A 39 17.25 -0.34 3.26
CA PRO A 39 17.19 -0.02 1.83
C PRO A 39 15.95 0.82 1.46
N ALA A 40 15.91 1.32 0.23
CA ALA A 40 14.72 1.92 -0.37
C ALA A 40 14.00 0.91 -1.29
N ILE A 41 12.69 0.73 -1.10
CA ILE A 41 11.85 -0.09 -1.99
C ILE A 41 11.02 0.85 -2.85
N VAL A 42 11.18 0.73 -4.16
CA VAL A 42 10.50 1.57 -5.15
C VAL A 42 9.41 0.77 -5.84
N PHE A 43 8.21 1.33 -5.86
CA PHE A 43 6.99 0.79 -6.47
C PHE A 43 6.54 1.71 -7.61
N PRO A 44 7.02 1.49 -8.85
CA PRO A 44 6.56 2.28 -9.99
C PRO A 44 5.07 2.10 -10.27
N GLY A 45 4.47 3.10 -10.93
CA GLY A 45 3.09 3.02 -11.39
C GLY A 45 2.89 1.94 -12.46
N GLY A 46 1.78 1.20 -12.36
CA GLY A 46 1.46 0.09 -13.27
C GLY A 46 -0.02 -0.29 -13.35
N GLY A 47 -0.94 0.50 -12.80
CA GLY A 47 -2.37 0.17 -12.77
C GLY A 47 -2.62 -1.24 -12.21
N LEU A 48 -3.18 -2.13 -13.02
CA LEU A 48 -3.45 -3.53 -12.66
C LEU A 48 -2.22 -4.30 -12.13
N PHE A 49 -1.00 -3.91 -12.51
CA PHE A 49 0.23 -4.52 -11.99
C PHE A 49 0.52 -4.19 -10.52
N PHE A 50 -0.36 -3.44 -9.84
CA PHE A 50 -0.54 -3.48 -8.39
C PHE A 50 -0.51 -4.93 -7.87
N TYR A 51 -1.27 -5.84 -8.48
CA TYR A 51 -1.37 -7.22 -8.01
C TYR A 51 -0.04 -7.98 -8.17
N TRP A 52 0.77 -7.65 -9.17
CA TRP A 52 2.11 -8.23 -9.31
C TRP A 52 3.02 -7.76 -8.17
N GLN A 53 2.97 -6.47 -7.81
CA GLN A 53 3.70 -5.93 -6.65
C GLN A 53 3.19 -6.55 -5.34
N ALA A 54 1.88 -6.74 -5.19
CA ALA A 54 1.26 -7.44 -4.05
C ALA A 54 1.79 -8.87 -3.91
N GLY A 55 1.98 -9.58 -5.03
CA GLY A 55 2.62 -10.90 -5.05
C GLY A 55 4.06 -10.88 -4.55
N VAL A 56 4.86 -9.91 -5.01
CA VAL A 56 6.26 -9.78 -4.54
C VAL A 56 6.31 -9.48 -3.04
N VAL A 57 5.47 -8.56 -2.55
CA VAL A 57 5.39 -8.22 -1.11
C VAL A 57 4.93 -9.42 -0.29
N THR A 58 3.97 -10.20 -0.79
CA THR A 58 3.52 -11.44 -0.14
C THR A 58 4.69 -12.42 0.05
N HIS A 59 5.51 -12.63 -1.00
CA HIS A 59 6.69 -13.50 -0.88
C HIS A 59 7.68 -12.97 0.17
N LEU A 60 7.99 -11.66 0.15
CA LEU A 60 8.90 -11.06 1.13
C LEU A 60 8.41 -11.27 2.57
N GLN A 61 7.11 -11.11 2.81
CA GLN A 61 6.50 -11.31 4.12
C GLN A 61 6.51 -12.80 4.53
N GLU A 62 6.14 -13.72 3.62
CA GLU A 62 6.14 -15.17 3.84
C GLU A 62 7.55 -15.72 4.11
N ALA A 63 8.57 -15.14 3.46
CA ALA A 63 9.98 -15.51 3.64
C ALA A 63 10.63 -14.86 4.89
N GLY A 64 9.91 -13.98 5.59
CA GLY A 64 10.37 -13.39 6.85
C GLY A 64 11.28 -12.17 6.71
N TYR A 65 11.33 -11.51 5.55
CA TYR A 65 12.07 -10.26 5.40
C TYR A 65 11.40 -9.14 6.21
N ASP A 66 12.20 -8.41 7.01
CA ASP A 66 11.70 -7.24 7.72
C ASP A 66 11.71 -5.99 6.82
N LEU A 67 10.52 -5.55 6.43
CA LEU A 67 10.33 -4.35 5.61
C LEU A 67 10.16 -3.07 6.45
N SER A 68 10.19 -3.17 7.79
CA SER A 68 9.91 -2.06 8.72
C SER A 68 10.98 -0.97 8.66
N ALA A 69 12.25 -1.34 8.48
CA ALA A 69 13.37 -0.41 8.34
C ALA A 69 13.47 0.23 6.95
N ALA A 70 12.82 -0.36 5.94
CA ALA A 70 12.89 0.12 4.57
C ALA A 70 12.07 1.40 4.37
N THR A 71 12.61 2.35 3.60
CA THR A 71 11.82 3.45 3.04
C THR A 71 11.09 2.94 1.81
N MET A 72 9.82 3.31 1.65
CA MET A 72 9.03 2.91 0.50
C MET A 72 8.61 4.13 -0.31
N SER A 73 8.66 4.03 -1.63
CA SER A 73 8.25 5.12 -2.52
C SER A 73 7.42 4.58 -3.67
N GLY A 74 6.33 5.25 -3.99
CA GLY A 74 5.44 4.80 -5.05
C GLY A 74 4.67 5.91 -5.74
N ALA A 75 4.14 5.57 -6.92
CA ALA A 75 3.30 6.43 -7.74
C ALA A 75 2.13 5.63 -8.30
N SER A 76 0.95 6.23 -8.41
CA SER A 76 -0.25 5.54 -8.92
C SER A 76 -0.53 4.26 -8.14
N ALA A 77 -0.85 3.16 -8.81
CA ALA A 77 -0.93 1.82 -8.24
C ALA A 77 0.25 1.45 -7.31
N GLY A 78 1.46 1.90 -7.62
CA GLY A 78 2.63 1.67 -6.78
C GLY A 78 2.60 2.45 -5.46
N ALA A 79 1.95 3.61 -5.40
CA ALA A 79 1.71 4.33 -4.14
C ALA A 79 0.76 3.55 -3.23
N LEU A 80 -0.26 2.88 -3.79
CA LEU A 80 -1.13 1.97 -3.05
C LEU A 80 -0.31 0.81 -2.48
N SER A 81 0.50 0.15 -3.30
CA SER A 81 1.39 -0.95 -2.87
C SER A 81 2.32 -0.53 -1.73
N ALA A 82 3.00 0.61 -1.89
CA ALA A 82 3.90 1.16 -0.87
C ALA A 82 3.17 1.49 0.43
N THR A 83 1.98 2.10 0.35
CA THR A 83 1.17 2.44 1.52
C THR A 83 0.73 1.18 2.27
N LEU A 84 0.17 0.18 1.58
CA LEU A 84 -0.28 -1.05 2.20
C LEU A 84 0.87 -1.83 2.83
N ALA A 85 1.98 -1.98 2.11
CA ALA A 85 3.16 -2.66 2.62
C ALA A 85 3.71 -1.97 3.87
N LYS A 86 3.81 -0.64 3.87
CA LYS A 86 4.36 0.12 5.00
C LYS A 86 3.43 0.14 6.22
N THR A 87 2.12 0.14 6.00
CA THR A 87 1.11 0.06 7.07
C THR A 87 0.88 -1.36 7.57
N GLY A 88 1.46 -2.37 6.93
CA GLY A 88 1.36 -3.77 7.33
C GLY A 88 0.02 -4.42 6.97
N VAL A 89 -0.67 -3.90 5.93
CA VAL A 89 -1.88 -4.53 5.40
C VAL A 89 -1.49 -5.77 4.59
N SER A 90 -2.24 -6.86 4.78
CA SER A 90 -2.09 -8.11 4.02
C SER A 90 -2.41 -7.87 2.54
N PRO A 91 -1.48 -8.18 1.61
CA PRO A 91 -1.76 -8.06 0.18
C PRO A 91 -2.88 -9.01 -0.28
N ILE A 92 -3.07 -10.14 0.40
CA ILE A 92 -4.12 -11.12 0.14
C ILE A 92 -5.48 -10.51 0.52
N ASP A 93 -5.63 -10.02 1.75
CA ASP A 93 -6.88 -9.41 2.24
C ASP A 93 -7.26 -8.20 1.39
N ALA A 94 -6.27 -7.40 1.00
CA ALA A 94 -6.46 -6.26 0.10
C ALA A 94 -6.99 -6.69 -1.27
N THR A 95 -6.49 -7.81 -1.81
CA THR A 95 -6.94 -8.38 -3.09
C THR A 95 -8.34 -8.96 -2.97
N GLU A 96 -8.64 -9.71 -1.91
CA GLU A 96 -9.97 -10.27 -1.65
C GLU A 96 -11.03 -9.17 -1.52
N LEU A 97 -10.73 -8.11 -0.77
CA LEU A 97 -11.63 -6.97 -0.63
C LEU A 97 -11.86 -6.27 -1.97
N ALA A 98 -10.81 -6.05 -2.77
CA ALA A 98 -10.95 -5.44 -4.09
C ALA A 98 -11.85 -6.28 -5.02
N LEU A 99 -11.69 -7.60 -5.01
CA LEU A 99 -12.54 -8.53 -5.78
C LEU A 99 -13.99 -8.53 -5.28
N HIS A 100 -14.19 -8.50 -3.97
CA HIS A 100 -15.50 -8.41 -3.36
C HIS A 100 -16.22 -7.12 -3.78
N MET A 101 -15.58 -5.97 -3.61
CA MET A 101 -16.13 -4.67 -4.00
C MET A 101 -16.38 -4.59 -5.50
N SER A 102 -15.51 -5.20 -6.33
CA SER A 102 -15.72 -5.26 -7.78
C SER A 102 -16.96 -6.06 -8.15
N LYS A 103 -17.23 -7.16 -7.43
CA LYS A 103 -18.46 -7.94 -7.60
C LYS A 103 -19.69 -7.17 -7.14
N GLU A 104 -19.64 -6.51 -5.99
CA GLU A 104 -20.76 -5.70 -5.46
C GLU A 104 -21.13 -4.56 -6.41
N ASN A 105 -20.15 -3.96 -7.08
CA ASN A 105 -20.34 -2.88 -8.04
C ASN A 105 -20.58 -3.38 -9.49
N GLY A 106 -20.71 -4.70 -9.70
CA GLY A 106 -20.96 -5.30 -11.00
C GLY A 106 -19.91 -4.96 -12.06
N VAL A 107 -18.64 -4.81 -11.65
CA VAL A 107 -17.59 -4.25 -12.51
C VAL A 107 -17.37 -5.11 -13.75
N TRP A 108 -17.59 -6.42 -13.67
CA TRP A 108 -17.32 -7.35 -14.78
C TRP A 108 -18.45 -7.38 -15.82
N GLU A 109 -19.63 -6.90 -15.42
CA GLU A 109 -20.82 -6.80 -16.26
C GLU A 109 -20.96 -5.41 -16.91
N ARG A 110 -20.17 -4.43 -16.46
CA ARG A 110 -20.21 -3.05 -16.96
C ARG A 110 -19.47 -2.90 -18.31
N PRO A 111 -20.07 -2.25 -19.32
CA PRO A 111 -19.40 -2.00 -20.60
C PRO A 111 -18.09 -1.21 -20.50
N MET A 112 -17.99 -0.31 -19.51
CA MET A 112 -16.80 0.52 -19.26
C MET A 112 -16.01 0.07 -18.03
N GLY A 113 -16.36 -1.09 -17.44
CA GLY A 113 -15.70 -1.61 -16.25
C GLY A 113 -15.68 -0.63 -15.09
N LEU A 114 -14.47 -0.32 -14.63
CA LEU A 114 -14.17 0.59 -13.53
C LEU A 114 -14.35 2.07 -13.88
N GLN A 115 -14.41 2.45 -15.16
CA GLN A 115 -14.43 3.86 -15.54
C GLN A 115 -15.63 4.60 -14.91
N GLY A 116 -15.33 5.72 -14.25
CA GLY A 116 -16.31 6.58 -13.58
C GLY A 116 -16.80 6.10 -12.20
N ILE A 117 -16.38 4.92 -11.75
CA ILE A 117 -16.64 4.41 -10.38
C ILE A 117 -15.36 4.03 -9.63
N TRP A 118 -14.22 4.04 -10.33
CA TRP A 118 -12.95 3.57 -9.81
C TRP A 118 -12.48 4.40 -8.61
N GLY A 119 -12.69 5.73 -8.66
CA GLY A 119 -12.26 6.63 -7.59
C GLY A 119 -12.93 6.30 -6.26
N SER A 120 -14.26 6.20 -6.25
CA SER A 120 -15.01 5.86 -5.04
C SER A 120 -14.69 4.45 -4.53
N ILE A 121 -14.45 3.49 -5.43
CA ILE A 121 -14.06 2.13 -5.04
C ILE A 121 -12.69 2.12 -4.36
N ILE A 122 -11.68 2.83 -4.91
CA ILE A 122 -10.35 2.90 -4.28
C ILE A 122 -10.43 3.62 -2.92
N GLU A 123 -11.18 4.71 -2.84
CA GLU A 123 -11.29 5.49 -1.59
C GLU A 123 -11.92 4.65 -0.47
N ASP A 124 -13.05 3.98 -0.74
CA ASP A 124 -13.70 3.05 0.21
C ASP A 124 -12.81 1.83 0.51
N TRP A 125 -12.07 1.32 -0.48
CA TRP A 125 -11.13 0.22 -0.27
C TRP A 125 -9.98 0.62 0.67
N LEU A 126 -9.40 1.81 0.50
CA LEU A 126 -8.40 2.35 1.43
C LEU A 126 -9.00 2.62 2.81
N ASP A 127 -10.23 3.13 2.88
CA ASP A 127 -10.94 3.40 4.13
C ASP A 127 -11.32 2.12 4.88
N ARG A 128 -11.45 0.98 4.22
CA ARG A 128 -11.68 -0.31 4.89
C ARG A 128 -10.40 -1.02 5.29
N LEU A 129 -9.30 -0.81 4.55
CA LEU A 129 -8.03 -1.51 4.78
C LEU A 129 -7.10 -0.80 5.75
N LEU A 130 -6.99 0.53 5.66
CA LEU A 130 -5.97 1.24 6.42
C LEU A 130 -6.36 1.28 7.90
N PRO A 131 -5.45 0.88 8.81
CA PRO A 131 -5.71 0.95 10.23
C PRO A 131 -5.82 2.41 10.71
N ASP A 132 -6.46 2.65 11.84
CA ASP A 132 -6.66 4.00 12.40
C ASP A 132 -5.34 4.76 12.63
N ASP A 133 -4.29 4.04 13.01
CA ASP A 133 -2.93 4.57 13.24
C ASP A 133 -2.05 4.58 11.97
N ALA A 134 -2.63 4.37 10.77
CA ALA A 134 -1.88 4.26 9.51
C ALA A 134 -0.91 5.44 9.29
N ALA A 135 -1.36 6.68 9.53
CA ALA A 135 -0.55 7.88 9.37
C ALA A 135 0.67 7.89 10.31
N LEU A 136 0.52 7.39 11.54
CA LEU A 136 1.63 7.27 12.50
C LEU A 136 2.65 6.21 12.05
N ARG A 137 2.19 5.10 11.46
CA ARG A 137 3.08 4.03 10.96
C ARG A 137 3.96 4.48 9.78
N VAL A 138 3.49 5.47 9.03
CA VAL A 138 4.19 5.99 7.83
C VAL A 138 4.81 7.37 8.05
N ASP A 139 4.85 7.83 9.30
CA ASP A 139 5.40 9.13 9.66
C ASP A 139 6.92 9.20 9.39
N ASP A 140 7.47 10.40 9.57
CA ASP A 140 8.90 10.68 9.52
C ASP A 140 9.51 10.50 8.11
N GLY A 141 8.69 10.42 7.07
CA GLY A 141 9.14 10.27 5.68
C GLY A 141 9.61 8.86 5.32
N CYS A 142 9.10 7.83 6.00
CA CYS A 142 9.41 6.44 5.64
C CYS A 142 8.57 5.92 4.46
N LEU A 143 7.54 6.67 4.07
CA LEU A 143 6.74 6.49 2.87
C LEU A 143 6.82 7.77 2.01
N HIS A 144 6.94 7.59 0.70
CA HIS A 144 6.86 8.66 -0.29
C HIS A 144 5.79 8.35 -1.33
N ILE A 145 4.81 9.24 -1.46
CA ILE A 145 3.76 9.17 -2.48
C ILE A 145 4.02 10.26 -3.51
N LEU A 146 4.23 9.86 -4.75
CA LEU A 146 4.42 10.81 -5.85
C LEU A 146 3.07 11.33 -6.32
N VAL A 147 2.96 12.64 -6.49
CA VAL A 147 1.87 13.30 -7.19
C VAL A 147 2.46 14.22 -8.26
N THR A 148 1.67 14.51 -9.30
CA THR A 148 2.10 15.39 -10.41
C THR A 148 1.29 16.69 -10.36
N PRO A 149 1.80 17.78 -9.73
CA PRO A 149 1.11 19.05 -9.74
C PRO A 149 1.03 19.65 -11.14
N VAL A 150 -0.14 20.18 -11.48
CA VAL A 150 -0.36 20.95 -12.71
C VAL A 150 -0.37 22.45 -12.39
N PRO A 151 0.08 23.33 -13.32
CA PRO A 151 0.54 23.03 -14.68
C PRO A 151 2.03 22.68 -14.78
N SER A 152 2.78 22.60 -13.67
CA SER A 152 4.23 22.40 -13.71
C SER A 152 4.68 21.05 -14.26
N PHE A 153 3.86 20.00 -14.12
CA PHE A 153 4.18 18.59 -14.42
C PHE A 153 5.46 18.03 -13.75
N GLY A 154 6.15 18.82 -12.94
CA GLY A 154 7.18 18.34 -12.01
C GLY A 154 6.59 17.40 -10.95
N LYS A 155 7.46 16.76 -10.18
CA LYS A 155 7.07 15.77 -9.18
C LYS A 155 7.07 16.35 -7.78
N SER A 156 6.00 16.05 -7.05
CA SER A 156 5.94 16.30 -5.62
C SER A 156 5.90 14.96 -4.90
N ARG A 157 6.88 14.74 -4.01
CA ARG A 157 6.90 13.62 -3.08
C ARG A 157 6.25 14.05 -1.78
N VAL A 158 5.09 13.49 -1.50
CA VAL A 158 4.40 13.64 -0.22
C VAL A 158 4.96 12.59 0.72
N SER A 159 5.50 13.01 1.87
CA SER A 159 6.14 12.11 2.82
C SER A 159 5.80 12.40 4.29
N ASN A 160 4.87 13.31 4.53
CA ASN A 160 4.32 13.59 5.86
C ASN A 160 2.80 13.65 5.71
N PHE A 161 2.07 13.00 6.61
CA PHE A 161 0.62 12.86 6.55
C PHE A 161 0.03 13.36 7.86
N GLU A 162 -0.96 14.26 7.78
CA GLU A 162 -1.54 14.88 8.98
C GLU A 162 -2.37 13.88 9.79
N ASP A 163 -3.13 13.05 9.08
CA ASP A 163 -3.97 11.99 9.62
C ASP A 163 -4.19 10.89 8.56
N ARG A 164 -4.96 9.87 8.94
CA ARG A 164 -5.32 8.76 8.06
C ARG A 164 -6.08 9.24 6.81
N SER A 165 -6.98 10.21 6.94
CA SER A 165 -7.75 10.76 5.81
C SER A 165 -6.85 11.52 4.84
N ASP A 166 -5.84 12.24 5.32
CA ASP A 166 -4.84 12.92 4.51
C ASP A 166 -3.92 11.92 3.77
N LEU A 167 -3.56 10.80 4.40
CA LEU A 167 -2.88 9.69 3.73
C LEU A 167 -3.75 9.06 2.61
N ILE A 168 -5.04 8.87 2.85
CA ILE A 168 -5.98 8.39 1.81
C ILE A 168 -6.04 9.41 0.67
N ARG A 169 -6.25 10.70 0.96
CA ARG A 169 -6.28 11.77 -0.06
C ARG A 169 -4.98 11.86 -0.85
N ALA A 170 -3.82 11.63 -0.24
CA ALA A 170 -2.54 11.58 -0.93
C ALA A 170 -2.46 10.40 -1.92
N ASN A 171 -2.93 9.22 -1.51
CA ASN A 171 -3.06 8.07 -2.42
C ASN A 171 -4.03 8.34 -3.56
N MET A 172 -5.21 8.89 -3.26
CA MET A 172 -6.21 9.28 -4.26
C MET A 172 -5.66 10.29 -5.28
N ALA A 173 -4.87 11.27 -4.82
CA ALA A 173 -4.15 12.19 -5.68
C ALA A 173 -3.12 11.49 -6.58
N SER A 174 -2.41 10.50 -6.04
CA SER A 174 -1.38 9.75 -6.76
C SER A 174 -1.95 8.84 -7.84
N VAL A 175 -3.15 8.29 -7.64
CA VAL A 175 -3.82 7.44 -8.63
C VAL A 175 -4.63 8.22 -9.65
N HIS A 176 -4.68 9.58 -9.56
CA HIS A 176 -5.59 10.43 -10.34
C HIS A 176 -5.38 10.41 -11.86
N LEU A 177 -5.76 9.33 -12.55
CA LEU A 177 -5.73 9.22 -13.99
C LEU A 177 -6.74 10.18 -14.61
N PRO A 178 -6.29 11.19 -15.38
CA PRO A 178 -7.17 12.19 -15.98
C PRO A 178 -8.30 11.52 -16.79
N TRP A 179 -9.53 11.98 -16.57
CA TRP A 179 -10.76 11.47 -17.21
C TRP A 179 -11.17 10.03 -16.87
N PHE A 180 -10.36 9.28 -16.12
CA PHE A 180 -10.59 7.85 -15.93
C PHE A 180 -11.23 7.52 -14.57
N LEU A 181 -10.86 8.21 -13.48
CA LEU A 181 -11.39 7.92 -12.14
C LEU A 181 -12.80 8.48 -11.89
N ASP A 182 -13.01 9.74 -12.21
CA ASP A 182 -14.22 10.51 -11.83
C ASP A 182 -14.68 11.47 -12.94
N SER A 183 -14.18 11.28 -14.17
CA SER A 183 -14.38 12.19 -15.31
C SER A 183 -13.74 13.58 -15.16
N ASN A 184 -12.99 13.86 -14.08
CA ASN A 184 -12.23 15.09 -13.94
C ASN A 184 -10.82 14.94 -14.51
N LEU A 185 -10.33 16.02 -15.13
CA LEU A 185 -8.94 16.09 -15.62
C LEU A 185 -7.93 16.06 -14.48
N THR A 186 -8.29 16.65 -13.33
CA THR A 186 -7.40 16.85 -12.17
C THR A 186 -8.17 16.62 -10.88
N THR A 187 -7.43 16.34 -9.80
CA THR A 187 -7.95 16.38 -8.43
C THR A 187 -7.19 17.43 -7.63
N HIS A 188 -7.79 17.89 -6.52
CA HIS A 188 -7.17 18.84 -5.62
C HIS A 188 -6.62 18.14 -4.39
N PHE A 189 -5.31 18.28 -4.17
CA PHE A 189 -4.64 17.81 -2.97
C PHE A 189 -3.85 18.94 -2.34
N ARG A 190 -4.12 19.22 -1.05
CA ARG A 190 -3.52 20.30 -0.26
C ARG A 190 -3.48 21.65 -1.01
N GLY A 191 -4.62 22.03 -1.57
CA GLY A 191 -4.81 23.29 -2.28
C GLY A 191 -4.15 23.37 -3.67
N ARG A 192 -3.61 22.28 -4.20
CA ARG A 192 -3.01 22.22 -5.54
C ARG A 192 -3.72 21.23 -6.43
N ALA A 193 -3.97 21.63 -7.67
CA ALA A 193 -4.44 20.71 -8.70
C ALA A 193 -3.30 19.75 -9.09
N CYS A 194 -3.63 18.47 -9.20
CA CYS A 194 -2.68 17.40 -9.53
C CYS A 194 -3.35 16.29 -10.33
N ILE A 195 -2.50 15.47 -10.94
CA ILE A 195 -2.85 14.24 -11.65
C ILE A 195 -1.94 13.10 -11.15
N ASP A 196 -2.20 11.92 -11.69
CA ASP A 196 -1.48 10.68 -11.38
C ASP A 196 0.04 10.88 -11.25
N GLY A 197 0.59 10.33 -10.17
CA GLY A 197 2.00 10.48 -9.80
C GLY A 197 2.98 9.88 -10.80
N SER A 198 2.55 8.87 -11.57
CA SER A 198 3.39 8.19 -12.55
C SER A 198 3.48 8.94 -13.88
N PHE A 199 2.61 9.92 -14.14
CA PHE A 199 2.57 10.67 -15.39
C PHE A 199 3.88 11.42 -15.67
N LEU A 200 4.73 10.95 -16.60
CA LEU A 200 6.09 11.48 -16.85
C LEU A 200 7.08 11.27 -15.68
N ALA A 201 6.83 10.32 -14.78
CA ALA A 201 7.81 9.99 -13.74
C ALA A 201 9.04 9.27 -14.31
N SER A 202 10.21 9.67 -13.82
CA SER A 202 11.51 9.05 -14.06
C SER A 202 11.98 8.30 -12.80
N PRO A 203 12.96 7.38 -12.92
CA PRO A 203 13.47 6.65 -11.75
C PRO A 203 13.97 7.54 -10.59
N SER A 204 14.57 8.70 -10.88
CA SER A 204 15.02 9.65 -9.85
C SER A 204 13.87 10.32 -9.09
N ASP A 205 12.67 10.37 -9.68
CA ASP A 205 11.50 10.97 -9.04
C ASP A 205 10.93 10.12 -7.90
N TYR A 206 11.38 8.87 -7.75
CA TYR A 206 10.97 8.02 -6.63
C TYR A 206 11.85 8.20 -5.40
N LEU A 207 13.06 8.72 -5.54
CA LEU A 207 14.03 8.81 -4.44
C LEU A 207 14.27 10.26 -4.03
N SER A 208 14.28 10.53 -2.72
CA SER A 208 14.76 11.83 -2.25
C SER A 208 16.26 11.98 -2.56
N ASP A 209 16.77 13.21 -2.60
CA ASP A 209 18.21 13.45 -2.81
C ASP A 209 19.09 12.71 -1.79
N ARG A 210 18.56 12.46 -0.59
CA ARG A 210 19.24 11.72 0.48
C ARG A 210 19.19 10.20 0.29
N ASP A 211 18.24 9.71 -0.50
CA ASP A 211 18.05 8.29 -0.76
C ASP A 211 18.65 7.85 -2.10
N GLN A 212 19.24 8.77 -2.88
CA GLN A 212 19.84 8.44 -4.18
C GLN A 212 21.00 7.46 -4.06
N ASP A 213 21.76 7.52 -2.97
CA ASP A 213 22.93 6.67 -2.72
C ASP A 213 22.58 5.38 -1.94
N ARG A 214 21.32 5.20 -1.52
CA ARG A 214 20.90 4.01 -0.77
C ARG A 214 20.72 2.82 -1.69
N GLN A 215 21.00 1.62 -1.16
CA GLN A 215 20.63 0.38 -1.85
C GLN A 215 19.12 0.39 -2.11
N ARG A 216 18.73 -0.04 -3.31
CA ARG A 216 17.33 0.04 -3.76
C ARG A 216 16.85 -1.28 -4.34
N LEU A 217 15.62 -1.64 -3.97
CA LEU A 217 14.86 -2.72 -4.57
C LEU A 217 13.73 -2.11 -5.40
N VAL A 218 13.78 -2.29 -6.72
CA VAL A 218 12.76 -1.73 -7.63
C VAL A 218 11.81 -2.83 -8.06
N LEU A 219 10.54 -2.72 -7.64
CA LEU A 219 9.45 -3.65 -7.93
C LEU A 219 8.69 -3.21 -9.19
N ASP A 220 9.41 -3.24 -10.33
CA ASP A 220 8.85 -2.93 -11.65
C ASP A 220 8.54 -4.22 -12.42
N PHE A 221 7.25 -4.45 -12.70
CA PHE A 221 6.78 -5.58 -13.48
C PHE A 221 7.38 -5.64 -14.89
N LYS A 222 7.92 -4.53 -15.43
CA LYS A 222 8.61 -4.52 -16.73
C LYS A 222 9.92 -5.32 -16.73
N ARG A 223 10.45 -5.63 -15.55
CA ARG A 223 11.61 -6.51 -15.38
C ARG A 223 11.24 -7.99 -15.52
N ASP A 224 9.96 -8.32 -15.35
CA ASP A 224 9.44 -9.66 -15.51
C ASP A 224 9.19 -9.98 -17.00
N PRO A 225 9.92 -10.95 -17.59
CA PRO A 225 9.76 -11.31 -19.01
C PRO A 225 8.35 -11.73 -19.41
N VAL A 226 7.52 -12.19 -18.46
CA VAL A 226 6.13 -12.62 -18.71
C VAL A 226 5.16 -11.44 -18.65
N MET A 227 5.48 -10.39 -17.88
CA MET A 227 4.59 -9.25 -17.65
C MET A 227 4.97 -8.01 -18.44
N LYS A 228 6.24 -7.84 -18.85
CA LYS A 228 6.74 -6.66 -19.58
C LYS A 228 5.92 -6.33 -20.83
N ASP A 229 5.48 -7.35 -21.57
CA ASP A 229 4.75 -7.19 -22.83
C ASP A 229 3.26 -6.91 -22.59
N LYS A 230 2.79 -7.01 -21.35
CA LYS A 230 1.43 -6.69 -20.92
C LYS A 230 1.28 -5.27 -20.37
N ALA A 231 2.32 -4.44 -20.45
CA ALA A 231 2.30 -3.07 -19.90
C ALA A 231 1.13 -2.20 -20.39
N GLY A 232 0.61 -2.45 -21.60
CA GLY A 232 -0.57 -1.75 -22.16
C GLY A 232 -1.92 -2.15 -21.55
N GLU A 233 -1.96 -3.14 -20.65
CA GLU A 233 -3.20 -3.68 -20.07
C GLU A 233 -3.56 -3.08 -18.71
N PHE A 234 -2.86 -2.01 -18.30
CA PHE A 234 -2.89 -1.45 -16.95
C PHE A 234 -4.27 -0.97 -16.45
N ILE A 235 -5.26 -0.78 -17.34
CA ILE A 235 -6.65 -0.40 -17.02
C ILE A 235 -7.70 -1.40 -17.52
N LYS A 236 -7.29 -2.54 -18.09
CA LYS A 236 -8.25 -3.50 -18.62
C LYS A 236 -9.00 -4.19 -17.48
N VAL A 237 -10.32 -4.34 -17.66
CA VAL A 237 -11.10 -5.25 -16.84
C VAL A 237 -10.58 -6.66 -17.09
N VAL A 238 -10.21 -7.33 -16.00
CA VAL A 238 -9.73 -8.71 -16.00
C VAL A 238 -10.62 -9.56 -15.11
N SER A 239 -10.66 -10.86 -15.35
CA SER A 239 -11.43 -11.78 -14.51
C SER A 239 -10.85 -11.86 -13.10
N PRO A 240 -11.63 -12.28 -12.09
CA PRO A 240 -11.11 -12.55 -10.74
C PRO A 240 -9.91 -13.50 -10.75
N GLN A 241 -9.96 -14.55 -11.57
CA GLN A 241 -8.86 -15.50 -11.68
C GLN A 241 -7.60 -14.84 -12.26
N ALA A 242 -7.74 -13.98 -13.28
CA ALA A 242 -6.60 -13.29 -13.86
C ALA A 242 -5.92 -12.34 -12.85
N ILE A 243 -6.65 -11.76 -11.90
CA ILE A 243 -6.08 -10.97 -10.80
C ILE A 243 -5.18 -11.85 -9.92
N TRP A 244 -5.67 -13.03 -9.52
CA TRP A 244 -4.87 -14.00 -8.77
C TRP A 244 -3.67 -14.51 -9.57
N ASP A 245 -3.83 -14.77 -10.87
CA ASP A 245 -2.74 -15.22 -11.73
C ASP A 245 -1.61 -14.16 -11.81
N ILE A 246 -1.95 -12.86 -11.81
CA ILE A 246 -0.97 -11.76 -11.78
C ILE A 246 -0.25 -11.72 -10.42
N LEU A 247 -0.98 -11.92 -9.32
CA LEU A 247 -0.41 -11.97 -7.97
C LEU A 247 0.53 -13.17 -7.80
N ASP A 248 0.09 -14.36 -8.20
CA ASP A 248 0.90 -15.59 -8.17
C ASP A 248 2.14 -15.46 -9.04
N ARG A 249 2.03 -14.77 -10.19
CA ARG A 249 3.21 -14.43 -11.00
C ARG A 249 4.18 -13.54 -10.24
N GLY A 250 3.69 -12.54 -9.50
CA GLY A 250 4.51 -11.70 -8.63
C GLY A 250 5.27 -12.53 -7.59
N LYS A 251 4.60 -13.47 -6.92
CA LYS A 251 5.23 -14.41 -5.97
C LYS A 251 6.31 -15.25 -6.65
N GLU A 252 6.02 -15.80 -7.83
CA GLU A 252 6.99 -16.60 -8.58
C GLU A 252 8.21 -15.79 -9.01
N TYR A 253 8.01 -14.56 -9.49
CA TYR A 253 9.11 -13.70 -9.88
C TYR A 253 9.95 -13.26 -8.67
N ALA A 254 9.34 -13.06 -7.50
CA ALA A 254 10.06 -12.79 -6.27
C ALA A 254 11.04 -13.92 -5.90
N ARG A 255 10.68 -15.20 -6.12
CA ARG A 255 11.61 -16.33 -5.94
C ARG A 255 12.80 -16.27 -6.91
N ILE A 256 12.61 -15.72 -8.10
CA ILE A 256 13.71 -15.51 -9.07
C ILE A 256 14.63 -14.41 -8.54
N MET A 257 14.06 -13.28 -8.10
CA MET A 257 14.81 -12.15 -7.52
C MET A 257 15.60 -12.56 -6.28
N GLU A 258 15.03 -13.41 -5.43
CA GLU A 258 15.69 -13.98 -4.26
C GLU A 258 16.91 -14.83 -4.65
N ARG A 259 16.73 -15.77 -5.58
CA ARG A 259 17.84 -16.63 -6.06
C ARG A 259 18.96 -15.84 -6.76
N SER A 260 18.65 -14.68 -7.34
CA SER A 260 19.64 -13.78 -7.92
C SER A 260 20.26 -12.82 -6.91
N GLY A 261 19.89 -12.90 -5.62
CA GLY A 261 20.47 -12.09 -4.55
C GLY A 261 19.97 -10.64 -4.51
N GLU A 262 18.87 -10.31 -5.20
CA GLU A 262 18.35 -8.93 -5.21
C GLU A 262 17.81 -8.49 -3.84
N PHE A 263 17.39 -9.43 -3.00
CA PHE A 263 16.89 -9.16 -1.65
C PHE A 263 18.00 -9.07 -0.60
N ALA A 264 19.27 -9.25 -0.97
CA ALA A 264 20.40 -9.15 -0.04
C ALA A 264 20.45 -7.79 0.70
N CYS A 265 19.92 -6.72 0.09
CA CYS A 265 19.82 -5.41 0.73
C CYS A 265 18.81 -5.34 1.90
N LEU A 266 17.91 -6.32 1.99
CA LEU A 266 16.88 -6.45 3.03
C LEU A 266 17.33 -7.38 4.17
N GLU A 267 18.40 -8.16 3.99
CA GLU A 267 18.99 -8.98 5.03
C GLU A 267 19.72 -8.04 6.00
N THR A 268 19.15 -7.87 7.20
CA THR A 268 19.72 -7.03 8.28
C THR A 268 20.25 -7.87 9.42
#